data_AF-T2IGM4-F1
#
_entry.id   AF-T2IGM4-F1
#
_cell.length_a   1.000
_cell.length_b   1.000
_cell.length_c   1.000
_cell.angle_alpha   90.00
_cell.angle_beta   90.00
_cell.angle_gamma   90.00
#
_symmetry.space_group_name_H-M   'P 1'
#
loop_
_entity.id
_entity.type
_entity.pdbx_description
1 polymer ?
#
loop_
_entity_poly.entity_id
_entity_poly.type
_entity_poly.pdbx_seq_one_letter_code
_entity_poly.pdbx_strand_id
1 'polypeptide(L)'
;MIGRSGPPVFQILRGLEGTYNVALMKADPIHLLISKDYLYYLLQEPRIQKIVIAESERTAGQTGVRKELINAFVIGLPSLNEQHRIVKKVDQLIKYCDDLEQQLTQGIEYRKKLIQTAIYQLLAA
;
A
#
# COMPACT_ATOMS: atom_id res chain seq x y z
N MET A 1 -14.19 -20.48 13.29
CA MET A 1 -13.15 -20.93 12.35
C MET A 1 -12.98 -19.82 11.31
N ILE A 2 -11.94 -18.98 11.42
CA ILE A 2 -11.65 -17.95 10.41
C ILE A 2 -10.57 -18.53 9.51
N GLY A 3 -11.00 -19.29 8.50
CA GLY A 3 -10.13 -19.75 7.43
C GLY A 3 -10.04 -18.64 6.39
N ARG A 4 -8.85 -18.08 6.23
CA ARG A 4 -8.53 -17.28 5.03
C ARG A 4 -8.21 -18.27 3.91
N SER A 5 -9.06 -18.32 2.89
CA SER A 5 -8.73 -18.94 1.61
C SER A 5 -8.28 -17.83 0.66
N GLY A 6 -6.98 -17.75 0.39
CA GLY A 6 -6.41 -16.79 -0.55
C GLY A 6 -4.91 -16.56 -0.34
N PRO A 7 -4.12 -16.42 -1.42
CA PRO A 7 -2.66 -16.23 -1.37
C PRO A 7 -2.30 -15.06 -0.44
N PRO A 8 -1.16 -15.07 0.28
CA PRO A 8 -0.78 -14.04 1.24
C PRO A 8 -1.03 -12.63 0.70
N VAL A 9 -1.67 -11.75 1.48
CA VAL A 9 -1.81 -10.35 1.09
C VAL A 9 -0.44 -9.81 1.45
N PHE A 10 0.44 -9.70 0.44
CA PHE A 10 1.77 -9.13 0.60
C PHE A 10 1.62 -7.63 0.87
N GLN A 11 1.39 -7.30 2.13
CA GLN A 11 1.25 -5.92 2.56
C GLN A 11 2.56 -5.44 3.16
N ILE A 12 3.08 -4.35 2.60
CA ILE A 12 4.19 -3.63 3.21
C ILE A 12 3.60 -2.70 4.27
N LEU A 13 3.96 -2.95 5.52
CA LEU A 13 3.45 -2.24 6.68
C LEU A 13 4.57 -1.50 7.39
N ARG A 14 4.22 -0.36 8.01
CA ARG A 14 5.04 0.33 8.97
C ARG A 14 4.52 -0.07 10.36
N GLY A 15 5.20 -1.02 11.00
CA GLY A 15 4.87 -1.46 12.36
C GLY A 15 5.76 -0.80 13.40
N LEU A 16 5.22 -0.57 14.60
CA LEU A 16 5.98 -0.30 15.82
C LEU A 16 6.58 -1.61 16.39
N GLU A 17 7.34 -1.50 17.48
CA GLU A 17 7.89 -2.63 18.22
C GLU A 17 6.80 -3.62 18.68
N GLY A 18 7.06 -4.92 18.53
CA GLY A 18 6.13 -5.98 18.92
C GLY A 18 6.59 -7.37 18.51
N THR A 19 5.86 -8.39 18.95
CA THR A 19 6.07 -9.78 18.51
C THR A 19 5.45 -9.98 17.14
N TYR A 20 6.22 -10.48 16.17
CA TYR A 20 5.73 -10.76 14.82
C TYR A 20 5.56 -12.27 14.61
N ASN A 21 4.48 -12.64 13.90
CA ASN A 21 4.16 -14.02 13.52
C ASN A 21 5.21 -14.54 12.51
N VAL A 22 5.40 -15.86 12.42
CA VAL A 22 6.26 -16.54 11.41
C VAL A 22 5.95 -16.16 9.97
N ALA A 23 4.75 -15.64 9.68
CA ALA A 23 4.35 -15.13 8.36
C ALA A 23 4.83 -13.69 8.05
N LEU A 24 5.56 -13.04 8.97
CA LEU A 24 6.05 -11.67 8.81
C LEU A 24 7.57 -11.64 8.63
N MET A 25 8.04 -10.78 7.71
CA MET A 25 9.46 -10.50 7.50
C MET A 25 9.77 -9.08 7.96
N LYS A 26 10.77 -8.93 8.84
CA LYS A 26 11.31 -7.62 9.21
C LYS A 26 12.35 -7.19 8.17
N ALA A 27 12.18 -6.00 7.61
CA ALA A 27 13.18 -5.33 6.79
C ALA A 27 13.76 -4.14 7.58
N ASP A 28 15.06 -4.21 7.88
CA ASP A 28 15.77 -3.16 8.61
C ASP A 28 16.88 -2.60 7.70
N PRO A 29 16.83 -1.32 7.31
CA PRO A 29 17.80 -0.79 6.37
C PRO A 29 19.15 -0.51 7.02
N ILE A 30 20.20 -0.54 6.20
CA ILE A 30 21.48 0.08 6.55
C ILE A 30 21.25 1.59 6.56
N HIS A 31 21.04 2.18 7.75
CA HIS A 31 20.60 3.57 7.90
C HIS A 31 21.52 4.62 7.27
N LEU A 32 22.80 4.29 7.07
CA LEU A 32 23.77 5.15 6.38
C LEU A 32 23.52 5.23 4.87
N LEU A 33 22.77 4.29 4.30
CA LEU A 33 22.55 4.17 2.86
C LEU A 33 21.09 4.37 2.47
N ILE A 34 20.15 3.85 3.26
CA ILE A 34 18.71 3.93 2.98
C ILE A 34 17.94 4.42 4.22
N SER A 35 17.05 5.39 3.99
CA SER A 35 16.05 5.79 4.99
C SER A 35 14.90 4.76 5.08
N LYS A 36 14.29 4.63 6.26
CA LYS A 36 13.16 3.70 6.48
C LYS A 36 11.97 4.03 5.58
N ASP A 37 11.67 5.31 5.39
CA ASP A 37 10.53 5.75 4.56
C ASP A 37 10.78 5.49 3.07
N TYR A 38 12.01 5.68 2.60
CA TYR A 38 12.36 5.33 1.23
C TYR A 38 12.30 3.82 1.02
N LEU A 39 12.83 3.02 1.95
CA LEU A 39 12.71 1.56 1.89
C LEU A 39 11.25 1.12 1.81
N TYR A 40 10.37 1.73 2.61
CA TYR A 40 8.94 1.44 2.58
C TYR A 40 8.34 1.62 1.18
N TYR A 41 8.55 2.79 0.56
CA TYR A 41 8.04 3.06 -0.77
C TYR A 41 8.72 2.21 -1.85
N LEU A 42 10.01 1.93 -1.67
CA LEU A 42 10.75 1.05 -2.56
C LEU A 42 10.17 -0.37 -2.55
N LEU A 43 9.86 -0.94 -1.38
CA LEU A 43 9.29 -2.28 -1.28
C LEU A 43 7.86 -2.35 -1.84
N GLN A 44 7.14 -1.23 -1.91
CA GLN A 44 5.83 -1.13 -2.55
C GLN A 44 5.90 -0.98 -4.08
N GLU A 45 7.11 -0.89 -4.63
CA GLU A 45 7.31 -0.69 -6.05
C GLU A 45 6.65 -1.85 -6.86
N PRO A 46 5.86 -1.55 -7.91
CA PRO A 46 5.06 -2.57 -8.58
C PRO A 46 5.84 -3.72 -9.23
N ARG A 47 7.07 -3.49 -9.71
CA ARG A 47 7.89 -4.57 -10.29
C ARG A 47 8.34 -5.54 -9.19
N ILE A 48 8.71 -5.05 -8.01
CA ILE A 48 9.01 -5.89 -6.84
C ILE A 48 7.77 -6.70 -6.43
N GLN A 49 6.63 -6.02 -6.26
CA GLN A 49 5.39 -6.68 -5.83
C GLN A 49 4.92 -7.75 -6.82
N LYS A 50 4.97 -7.48 -8.13
CA LYS A 50 4.58 -8.45 -9.17
C LYS A 50 5.37 -9.74 -9.11
N ILE A 51 6.68 -9.67 -8.87
CA ILE A 51 7.54 -10.87 -8.79
C ILE A 51 7.17 -11.70 -7.56
N VAL A 52 7.00 -11.04 -6.41
CA VAL A 52 6.64 -11.71 -5.16
C VAL A 52 5.27 -12.38 -5.27
N ILE A 53 4.28 -11.68 -5.83
CA ILE A 53 2.93 -12.22 -6.03
C ILE A 53 2.96 -13.40 -7.02
N ALA A 54 3.62 -13.25 -8.17
CA ALA A 54 3.68 -14.31 -9.18
C ALA A 54 4.33 -15.59 -8.66
N GLU A 55 5.38 -15.49 -7.84
CA GLU A 55 5.99 -16.67 -7.22
C GLU A 55 5.06 -17.31 -6.18
N SER A 56 4.38 -16.49 -5.38
CA SER A 56 3.41 -17.00 -4.40
C SER A 56 2.26 -17.74 -5.07
N GLU A 57 1.76 -17.27 -6.21
CA GLU A 57 0.70 -17.94 -6.96
C GLU A 57 1.14 -19.31 -7.47
N ARG A 58 2.38 -19.43 -7.98
CA ARG A 58 2.96 -20.72 -8.41
C ARG A 58 2.99 -21.78 -7.32
N THR A 59 3.11 -21.35 -6.06
CA THR A 59 3.21 -22.25 -4.91
C THR A 59 1.90 -22.36 -4.13
N ALA A 60 0.78 -21.92 -4.72
CA ALA A 60 -0.53 -21.88 -4.06
C ALA A 60 -0.51 -21.17 -2.70
N GLY A 61 0.36 -20.15 -2.55
CA GLY A 61 0.54 -19.40 -1.31
C GLY A 61 1.19 -20.18 -0.16
N GLN A 62 1.70 -21.39 -0.42
CA GLN A 62 2.33 -22.24 0.60
C GLN A 62 3.77 -21.84 0.90
N THR A 63 4.45 -21.18 -0.05
CA THR A 63 5.78 -20.62 0.20
C THR A 63 5.67 -19.14 0.54
N GLY A 64 6.29 -18.74 1.64
CA GLY A 64 6.44 -17.33 2.01
C GLY A 64 7.34 -16.58 1.03
N VAL A 65 7.58 -15.30 1.30
CA VAL A 65 8.45 -14.47 0.47
C VAL A 65 9.89 -14.99 0.51
N ARG A 66 10.42 -15.35 -0.66
CA ARG A 66 11.82 -15.76 -0.81
C ARG A 66 12.73 -14.55 -0.90
N LYS A 67 13.69 -14.45 0.01
CA LYS A 67 14.64 -13.33 0.09
C LYS A 67 15.45 -13.17 -1.21
N GLU A 68 15.76 -14.28 -1.87
CA GLU A 68 16.59 -14.30 -3.09
C GLU A 68 15.94 -13.51 -4.23
N LEU A 69 14.60 -13.56 -4.33
CA LEU A 69 13.84 -12.84 -5.37
C LEU A 69 13.92 -11.32 -5.18
N ILE A 70 13.86 -10.87 -3.92
CA ILE A 70 13.97 -9.45 -3.59
C ILE A 70 15.41 -8.97 -3.81
N ASN A 71 16.40 -9.76 -3.36
CA ASN A 71 17.81 -9.40 -3.48
C ASN A 71 18.30 -9.31 -4.93
N ALA A 72 17.65 -9.99 -5.87
CA ALA A 72 17.98 -9.92 -7.29
C ALA A 72 17.57 -8.59 -7.94
N PHE A 73 16.75 -7.78 -7.26
CA PHE A 73 16.24 -6.54 -7.82
C PHE A 73 17.28 -5.41 -7.73
N VAL A 74 17.69 -4.91 -8.89
CA VAL A 74 18.61 -3.76 -8.98
C VAL A 74 17.82 -2.47 -8.88
N ILE A 75 18.21 -1.61 -7.95
CA ILE A 75 17.57 -0.32 -7.69
C ILE A 75 18.54 0.83 -7.94
N GLY A 76 18.00 1.97 -8.37
CA GLY A 76 18.70 3.23 -8.22
C GLY A 76 18.71 3.62 -6.74
N LEU A 77 19.91 3.84 -6.18
CA LEU A 77 20.07 4.30 -4.81
C LEU A 77 20.55 5.75 -4.78
N PRO A 78 19.63 6.72 -4.68
CA PRO A 78 20.01 8.13 -4.61
C PRO A 78 20.57 8.48 -3.22
N SER A 79 21.18 9.67 -3.11
CA SER A 79 21.66 10.19 -1.82
C SER A 79 20.52 10.28 -0.78
N LEU A 80 20.85 10.22 0.51
CA LEU A 80 19.85 10.32 1.59
C LEU A 80 18.99 11.59 1.48
N ASN A 81 19.58 12.72 1.08
CA ASN A 81 18.85 13.97 0.87
C ASN A 81 17.80 13.83 -0.23
N GLU A 82 18.17 13.17 -1.32
CA GLU A 82 17.27 12.93 -2.45
C GLU A 82 16.19 11.90 -2.10
N GLN A 83 16.53 10.87 -1.32
CA GLN A 83 15.54 9.93 -0.78
C GLN A 83 14.46 10.66 0.03
N HIS A 84 14.84 11.56 0.95
CA HIS A 84 13.88 12.36 1.72
C HIS A 84 13.03 13.28 0.83
N ARG A 85 13.62 13.86 -0.23
CA ARG A 85 12.88 14.68 -1.21
C ARG A 85 11.83 13.86 -1.95
N ILE A 86 12.19 12.66 -2.39
CA ILE A 86 11.29 11.71 -3.06
C ILE A 86 10.14 11.33 -2.11
N VAL A 87 10.46 10.88 -0.90
CA VAL A 87 9.48 10.49 0.15
C VAL A 87 8.47 11.62 0.37
N LYS A 88 8.96 12.85 0.62
CA LYS A 88 8.09 14.01 0.83
C LYS A 88 7.15 14.26 -0.35
N LYS A 89 7.63 14.09 -1.59
CA LYS A 89 6.80 14.30 -2.78
C LYS A 89 5.75 13.20 -2.93
N VAL A 90 6.10 11.95 -2.65
CA VAL A 90 5.17 10.82 -2.68
C VAL A 90 4.08 11.01 -1.61
N ASP A 91 4.45 11.35 -0.38
CA ASP A 91 3.49 11.62 0.71
C ASP A 91 2.50 12.73 0.34
N GLN A 92 2.98 13.81 -0.27
CA GLN A 92 2.14 14.91 -0.74
C GLN A 92 1.14 14.45 -1.81
N LEU A 93 1.57 13.60 -2.74
CA LEU A 93 0.72 13.10 -3.82
C LEU A 93 -0.34 12.14 -3.30
N ILE A 94 0.02 11.23 -2.38
CA ILE A 94 -0.92 10.31 -1.75
C ILE A 94 -1.99 11.09 -1.00
N LYS A 95 -1.59 12.06 -0.18
CA LYS A 95 -2.54 12.92 0.54
C LYS A 95 -3.49 13.65 -0.41
N TYR A 96 -2.97 14.16 -1.52
CA TYR A 96 -3.80 14.84 -2.51
C TYR A 96 -4.83 13.89 -3.15
N CYS A 97 -4.46 12.63 -3.39
CA CYS A 97 -5.40 11.60 -3.84
C CYS A 97 -6.48 11.32 -2.78
N ASP A 98 -6.10 11.17 -1.51
CA ASP A 98 -7.06 10.96 -0.41
C ASP A 98 -8.08 12.11 -0.31
N ASP A 99 -7.61 13.36 -0.41
CA ASP A 99 -8.46 14.55 -0.38
C ASP A 99 -9.45 14.56 -1.58
N LEU A 100 -8.99 14.18 -2.78
CA LEU A 100 -9.83 14.09 -3.98
C LEU A 100 -10.88 12.97 -3.86
N GLU A 101 -10.50 11.81 -3.35
CA GLU A 101 -11.42 10.68 -3.13
C GLU A 101 -12.51 11.05 -2.11
N GLN A 102 -12.13 11.78 -1.05
CA GLN A 102 -13.08 12.29 -0.06
C GLN A 102 -14.08 13.28 -0.69
N GLN A 103 -13.60 14.24 -1.48
CA GLN A 103 -14.46 15.20 -2.16
C GLN A 103 -15.42 14.52 -3.13
N LEU A 104 -14.93 13.55 -3.91
CA LEU A 104 -15.76 12.79 -4.84
C LEU A 104 -16.87 12.03 -4.10
N THR A 105 -16.52 11.35 -3.01
CA THR A 105 -17.48 10.60 -2.17
C THR A 105 -18.53 11.52 -1.58
N GLN A 106 -18.14 12.68 -1.04
CA GLN A 106 -19.08 13.68 -0.53
C GLN A 106 -20.02 14.19 -1.63
N GLY A 107 -19.49 14.46 -2.82
CA GLY A 107 -20.31 14.90 -3.96
C GLY A 107 -21.29 13.84 -4.44
N ILE A 108 -20.95 12.56 -4.38
CA ILE A 108 -21.87 11.45 -4.66
C ILE A 108 -22.99 11.41 -3.62
N GLU A 109 -22.67 11.47 -2.33
CA GLU A 109 -23.65 11.41 -1.25
C GLU A 109 -24.59 12.64 -1.25
N TYR A 110 -24.06 13.82 -1.54
CA TYR A 110 -24.87 15.02 -1.67
C TYR A 110 -25.88 14.92 -2.82
N ARG A 111 -25.45 14.43 -3.99
CA ARG A 111 -26.33 14.21 -5.15
C ARG A 111 -27.45 13.21 -4.85
N LYS A 112 -27.14 12.11 -4.15
CA LYS A 112 -28.16 11.13 -3.71
C LYS A 112 -29.22 11.79 -2.83
N LYS A 113 -28.81 12.58 -1.84
CA LYS A 113 -29.73 13.31 -0.94
C LYS A 113 -30.61 14.30 -1.69
N LEU A 114 -30.06 15.05 -2.65
CA LEU A 114 -30.82 16.00 -3.46
C LEU A 114 -31.91 15.29 -4.28
N ILE A 115 -31.55 14.22 -4.98
CA ILE A 115 -32.51 13.42 -5.78
C ILE A 115 -33.60 12.86 -4.88
N GLN A 116 -33.22 12.26 -3.74
CA GLN A 116 -34.18 11.69 -2.81
C GLN A 116 -35.16 12.75 -2.26
N THR A 117 -34.67 13.94 -1.93
CA THR A 117 -35.51 15.06 -1.46
C THR A 117 -36.47 15.54 -2.56
N ALA A 118 -35.98 15.66 -3.79
CA ALA A 118 -36.81 16.04 -4.94
C ALA A 118 -37.93 15.02 -5.21
N ILE A 119 -37.63 13.72 -5.12
CA ILE A 119 -38.63 12.65 -5.24
C ILE A 119 -39.69 12.77 -4.14
N TYR A 120 -39.28 12.97 -2.88
CA TYR A 120 -40.23 13.12 -1.77
C TYR A 120 -41.14 14.33 -1.95
N GLN A 121 -40.62 15.46 -2.45
CA GLN A 121 -41.43 16.64 -2.73
C GLN A 121 -42.44 16.42 -3.84
N LEU A 122 -42.06 15.72 -4.92
CA LEU A 122 -42.96 15.41 -6.03
C LEU A 122 -44.04 14.39 -5.67
N LEU A 123 -43.76 13.46 -4.74
CA LEU A 123 -44.74 12.48 -4.25
C LEU A 123 -45.67 13.05 -3.16
N ALA A 124 -45.28 14.16 -2.53
CA ALA A 124 -46.07 14.83 -1.50
C ALA A 124 -46.97 15.95 -2.07
N ALA A 125 -46.89 16.21 -3.38
CA ALA A 125 -47.74 17.13 -4.14
C ALA A 125 -48.85 16.35 -4.87
#